data_AF-A0A5N4EVG2-F1
#
_entry.id   AF-A0A5N4EVG2-F1
#
_cell.length_a   1.000
_cell.length_b   1.000
_cell.length_c   1.000
_cell.angle_alpha   90.00
_cell.angle_beta   90.00
_cell.angle_gamma   90.00
#
_symmetry.space_group_name_H-M   'P 1'
#
loop_
_entity.id
_entity.type
_entity.pdbx_description
1 polymer ?
#
loop_
_entity_poly.entity_id
_entity_poly.type
_entity_poly.pdbx_seq_one_letter_code
_entity_poly.pdbx_strand_id
1 'polypeptide(L)'
;MGKIYTRKILFVIAAMLLCVLVAILIRLFFSNRTIRMTLTPIEVETGEAVHYADSTRNARSWLWEFGNGDMSRERSGEYVFKEPGRYQVRLQVDGGLEMKQVITVHKSRDDYGSDELVRMKAPATAFQGEIVSFKGYGPSKEWRWQFGESGIVDSREQNPLYAYTEPGIYEVLLTTENTQYPVRHTIEILPQYTENDSTDVLVIIGNDIREHLQAIVDGKPFNTHYNYILKKYLCGNPDIAVTVNNSKKNDFYSYCQGLKIIARRKTLIDEVFVDMGDNLNNECVMQLMVTQHERFSESKK
;
A
#
# COMPACT_ATOMS: atom_id res chain seq x y z
N MET A 1 -17.66 -10.88 -77.96
CA MET A 1 -16.59 -10.12 -77.28
C MET A 1 -16.33 -10.60 -75.82
N GLY A 2 -16.44 -11.91 -75.50
CA GLY A 2 -16.41 -12.37 -74.08
C GLY A 2 -15.20 -13.17 -73.59
N LYS A 3 -14.32 -13.69 -74.48
CA LYS A 3 -13.21 -14.60 -74.09
C LYS A 3 -11.89 -13.92 -73.75
N ILE A 4 -11.67 -12.68 -74.23
CA ILE A 4 -10.41 -11.95 -74.02
C ILE A 4 -10.36 -11.33 -72.62
N TYR A 5 -11.52 -10.89 -72.10
CA TYR A 5 -11.63 -10.33 -70.75
C TYR A 5 -11.34 -11.38 -69.67
N THR A 6 -11.83 -12.62 -69.83
CA THR A 6 -11.61 -13.71 -68.87
C THR A 6 -10.14 -14.09 -68.76
N ARG A 7 -9.40 -14.18 -69.88
CA ARG A 7 -7.97 -14.52 -69.86
C ARG A 7 -7.12 -13.40 -69.23
N LYS A 8 -7.42 -12.13 -69.54
CA LYS A 8 -6.73 -10.97 -68.93
C LYS A 8 -7.00 -10.88 -67.42
N ILE A 9 -8.24 -11.12 -66.99
CA ILE A 9 -8.61 -11.15 -65.56
C ILE A 9 -7.87 -12.28 -64.84
N LEU A 10 -7.74 -13.46 -65.45
CA LEU A 10 -7.04 -14.60 -64.85
C LEU A 10 -5.53 -14.35 -64.68
N PHE A 11 -4.90 -13.64 -65.62
CA PHE A 11 -3.51 -13.18 -65.48
C PHE A 11 -3.33 -12.16 -64.35
N VAL A 12 -4.27 -11.22 -64.18
CA VAL A 12 -4.23 -10.23 -63.09
C VAL A 12 -4.40 -10.91 -61.73
N ILE A 13 -5.32 -11.87 -61.62
CA ILE A 13 -5.51 -12.66 -60.39
C ILE A 13 -4.26 -13.49 -60.08
N ALA A 14 -3.67 -14.15 -61.09
CA ALA A 14 -2.44 -14.92 -60.90
C ALA A 14 -1.25 -14.04 -60.46
N ALA A 15 -1.11 -12.84 -61.03
CA ALA A 15 -0.08 -11.88 -60.62
C ALA A 15 -0.32 -11.36 -59.19
N MET A 16 -1.56 -11.09 -58.81
CA MET A 16 -1.93 -10.71 -57.43
C MET A 16 -1.60 -11.82 -56.44
N LEU A 17 -1.94 -13.07 -56.76
CA LEU A 17 -1.62 -14.23 -55.92
C LEU A 17 -0.11 -14.45 -55.80
N LEU A 18 0.65 -14.26 -56.87
CA LEU A 18 2.11 -14.31 -56.86
C LEU A 18 2.68 -13.22 -55.95
N CYS A 19 2.20 -11.98 -56.05
CA CYS A 19 2.63 -10.88 -55.19
C CYS A 19 2.32 -11.13 -53.70
N VAL A 20 1.14 -11.71 -53.40
CA VAL A 20 0.78 -12.12 -52.03
C VAL A 20 1.70 -13.24 -51.54
N LEU A 21 2.00 -14.24 -52.38
CA LEU A 21 2.88 -15.35 -52.02
C LEU A 21 4.33 -14.88 -51.81
N VAL A 22 4.81 -13.96 -52.66
CA VAL A 22 6.11 -13.28 -52.48
C VAL A 22 6.11 -12.43 -51.21
N ALA A 23 5.05 -11.69 -50.90
CA ALA A 23 4.95 -10.92 -49.66
C ALA A 23 4.92 -11.82 -48.41
N ILE A 24 4.27 -12.98 -48.49
CA ILE A 24 4.28 -14.00 -47.42
C ILE A 24 5.69 -14.60 -47.28
N LEU A 25 6.34 -14.97 -48.38
CA LEU A 25 7.73 -15.46 -48.38
C LEU A 25 8.68 -14.40 -47.82
N ILE A 26 8.54 -13.13 -48.20
CA ILE A 26 9.30 -12.02 -47.65
C ILE A 26 9.02 -11.90 -46.15
N ARG A 27 7.78 -11.98 -45.68
CA ARG A 27 7.50 -11.99 -44.23
C ARG A 27 8.08 -13.20 -43.50
N LEU A 28 8.15 -14.37 -44.15
CA LEU A 28 8.73 -15.59 -43.58
C LEU A 28 10.27 -15.51 -43.54
N PHE A 29 10.91 -14.95 -44.55
CA PHE A 29 12.37 -14.81 -44.65
C PHE A 29 12.92 -13.57 -43.94
N PHE A 30 12.17 -12.47 -43.88
CA PHE A 30 12.53 -11.20 -43.25
C PHE A 30 11.78 -10.98 -41.92
N SER A 31 11.47 -12.06 -41.20
CA SER A 31 11.03 -11.94 -39.81
C SER A 31 12.24 -11.52 -38.97
N ASN A 32 12.34 -10.22 -38.67
CA ASN A 32 13.36 -9.72 -37.75
C ASN A 32 13.17 -10.39 -36.39
N ARG A 33 14.07 -11.31 -36.09
CA ARG A 33 14.04 -12.07 -34.85
C ARG A 33 14.41 -11.14 -33.70
N THR A 34 13.42 -10.80 -32.88
CA THR A 34 13.60 -9.93 -31.72
C THR A 34 14.05 -10.75 -30.51
N ILE A 35 15.13 -10.33 -29.86
CA ILE A 35 15.57 -10.93 -28.59
C ILE A 35 14.54 -10.63 -27.50
N ARG A 36 14.20 -11.63 -26.68
CA ARG A 36 13.33 -11.52 -25.50
C ARG A 36 14.12 -11.90 -24.25
N MET A 37 15.00 -11.00 -23.87
CA MET A 37 15.84 -11.06 -22.67
C MET A 37 15.07 -10.54 -21.45
N THR A 38 15.19 -11.25 -20.34
CA THR A 38 14.65 -10.85 -19.03
C THR A 38 15.79 -10.83 -18.01
N LEU A 39 15.93 -9.71 -17.30
CA LEU A 39 16.78 -9.56 -16.12
C LEU A 39 15.95 -8.93 -15.01
N THR A 40 15.83 -9.63 -13.88
CA THR A 40 15.04 -9.15 -12.75
C THR A 40 15.63 -9.61 -11.41
N PRO A 41 15.72 -8.72 -10.41
CA PRO A 41 15.49 -7.27 -10.50
C PRO A 41 16.66 -6.55 -11.18
N ILE A 42 16.42 -5.33 -11.68
CA ILE A 42 17.44 -4.50 -12.36
C ILE A 42 18.26 -3.65 -11.39
N GLU A 43 17.84 -3.60 -10.13
CA GLU A 43 18.54 -3.00 -9.00
C GLU A 43 18.56 -4.03 -7.87
N VAL A 44 19.75 -4.32 -7.32
CA VAL A 44 19.99 -5.33 -6.26
C VAL A 44 21.04 -4.83 -5.28
N GLU A 45 21.09 -5.37 -4.08
CA GLU A 45 22.23 -5.22 -3.16
C GLU A 45 23.29 -6.32 -3.37
N THR A 46 24.56 -6.06 -3.00
CA THR A 46 25.62 -7.09 -3.06
C THR A 46 25.23 -8.33 -2.25
N GLY A 47 25.28 -9.51 -2.87
CA GLY A 47 24.84 -10.77 -2.28
C GLY A 47 23.43 -11.21 -2.67
N GLU A 48 22.61 -10.34 -3.25
CA GLU A 48 21.31 -10.71 -3.83
C GLU A 48 21.47 -11.28 -5.24
N ALA A 49 20.61 -12.25 -5.58
CA ALA A 49 20.59 -12.88 -6.88
C ALA A 49 19.76 -12.10 -7.88
N VAL A 50 20.29 -11.97 -9.10
CA VAL A 50 19.55 -11.55 -10.28
C VAL A 50 19.16 -12.79 -11.07
N HIS A 51 17.89 -12.87 -11.43
CA HIS A 51 17.41 -13.89 -12.36
C HIS A 51 17.60 -13.40 -13.80
N TYR A 52 18.22 -14.24 -14.62
CA TYR A 52 18.37 -14.01 -16.05
C TYR A 52 17.66 -15.10 -16.83
N ALA A 53 17.00 -14.73 -17.93
CA ALA A 53 16.34 -15.70 -18.81
C ALA A 53 16.16 -15.15 -20.23
N ASP A 54 16.14 -16.05 -21.21
CA ASP A 54 15.79 -15.72 -22.59
C ASP A 54 14.58 -16.55 -23.10
N SER A 55 13.65 -15.83 -23.74
CA SER A 55 12.47 -16.38 -24.41
C SER A 55 12.46 -16.10 -25.92
N THR A 56 13.63 -15.91 -26.53
CA THR A 56 13.75 -15.66 -27.97
C THR A 56 13.30 -16.90 -28.75
N ARG A 57 12.31 -16.72 -29.63
CA ARG A 57 11.76 -17.82 -30.44
C ARG A 57 12.85 -18.45 -31.31
N ASN A 58 12.89 -19.78 -31.36
CA ASN A 58 13.85 -20.58 -32.14
C ASN A 58 15.33 -20.39 -31.76
N ALA A 59 15.63 -19.98 -30.52
CA ALA A 59 17.01 -19.91 -30.01
C ALA A 59 17.61 -21.28 -29.75
N ARG A 60 18.88 -21.45 -30.14
CA ARG A 60 19.63 -22.70 -30.02
C ARG A 60 20.84 -22.54 -29.10
N SER A 61 21.37 -21.33 -28.96
CA SER A 61 22.52 -21.04 -28.12
C SER A 61 22.43 -19.65 -27.50
N TRP A 62 22.94 -19.54 -26.27
CA TRP A 62 23.00 -18.33 -25.47
C TRP A 62 24.42 -18.12 -24.99
N LEU A 63 24.83 -16.85 -24.94
CA LEU A 63 26.03 -16.42 -24.24
C LEU A 63 25.66 -15.16 -23.47
N TRP A 64 25.63 -15.30 -22.15
CA TRP A 64 25.48 -14.19 -21.21
C TRP A 64 26.86 -13.74 -20.78
N GLU A 65 27.11 -12.44 -20.85
CA GLU A 65 28.29 -11.77 -20.30
C GLU A 65 27.80 -10.79 -19.24
N PHE A 66 28.19 -10.97 -17.97
CA PHE A 66 27.64 -10.18 -16.86
C PHE A 66 28.31 -8.81 -16.69
N GLY A 67 29.29 -8.46 -17.53
CA GLY A 67 29.97 -7.16 -17.51
C GLY A 67 31.12 -7.04 -16.50
N ASN A 68 31.38 -8.08 -15.71
CA ASN A 68 32.53 -8.22 -14.80
C ASN A 68 33.55 -9.29 -15.22
N GLY A 69 33.39 -9.87 -16.41
CA GLY A 69 34.21 -10.96 -16.94
C GLY A 69 33.60 -12.35 -16.79
N ASP A 70 32.57 -12.51 -15.96
CA ASP A 70 31.85 -13.78 -15.82
C ASP A 70 30.89 -14.02 -16.99
N MET A 71 30.67 -15.28 -17.32
CA MET A 71 29.82 -15.70 -18.43
C MET A 71 28.96 -16.92 -18.10
N SER A 72 27.81 -17.03 -18.77
CA SER A 72 26.97 -18.24 -18.76
C SER A 72 26.53 -18.63 -20.17
N ARG A 73 26.40 -19.94 -20.43
CA ARG A 73 25.82 -20.48 -21.67
C ARG A 73 24.42 -21.07 -21.47
N GLU A 74 23.88 -20.93 -20.26
CA GLU A 74 22.56 -21.42 -19.93
C GLU A 74 21.49 -20.47 -20.49
N ARG A 75 20.31 -21.03 -20.77
CA ARG A 75 19.17 -20.23 -21.25
C ARG A 75 18.63 -19.30 -20.16
N SER A 76 18.68 -19.74 -18.91
CA SER A 76 18.21 -19.01 -17.74
C SER A 76 18.92 -19.49 -16.48
N GLY A 77 19.01 -18.65 -15.47
CA GLY A 77 19.55 -19.01 -14.17
C GLY A 77 19.55 -17.82 -13.21
N GLU A 78 20.31 -17.98 -12.13
CA GLU A 78 20.56 -16.95 -11.13
C GLU A 78 22.03 -16.55 -11.14
N TYR A 79 22.31 -15.27 -10.90
CA TYR A 79 23.66 -14.75 -10.80
C TYR A 79 23.77 -13.70 -9.70
N VAL A 80 24.82 -13.79 -8.88
CA VAL A 80 25.07 -12.89 -7.75
C VAL A 80 26.33 -12.07 -8.02
N PHE A 81 26.19 -10.75 -8.05
CA PHE A 81 27.33 -9.84 -8.16
C PHE A 81 28.02 -9.69 -6.80
N LYS A 82 29.34 -9.85 -6.80
CA LYS A 82 30.17 -9.80 -5.57
C LYS A 82 30.52 -8.38 -5.14
N GLU A 83 30.59 -7.45 -6.08
CA GLU A 83 31.01 -6.07 -5.84
C GLU A 83 29.89 -5.11 -6.23
N PRO A 84 29.78 -3.96 -5.54
CA PRO A 84 28.82 -2.92 -5.93
C PRO A 84 29.29 -2.20 -7.19
N GLY A 85 28.36 -1.81 -8.05
CA GLY A 85 28.68 -1.15 -9.31
C GLY A 85 27.56 -1.21 -10.32
N ARG A 86 27.79 -0.61 -11.50
CA ARG A 86 26.87 -0.71 -12.64
C ARG A 86 27.44 -1.71 -13.63
N TYR A 87 26.70 -2.78 -13.89
CA TYR A 87 27.11 -3.86 -14.76
C TYR A 87 26.24 -3.87 -16.03
N GLN A 88 26.88 -3.82 -17.19
CA GLN A 88 26.18 -3.97 -18.47
C GLN A 88 26.16 -5.45 -18.86
N VAL A 89 25.04 -6.11 -18.59
CA VAL A 89 24.84 -7.50 -18.97
C VAL A 89 24.49 -7.56 -20.46
N ARG A 90 25.20 -8.41 -21.19
CA ARG A 90 25.00 -8.66 -22.62
C ARG A 90 24.54 -10.10 -22.82
N LEU A 91 23.46 -10.27 -23.59
CA LEU A 91 23.04 -11.56 -24.12
C LEU A 91 23.34 -11.60 -25.61
N GLN A 92 24.08 -12.61 -26.06
CA GLN A 92 24.24 -12.97 -27.46
C GLN A 92 23.47 -14.28 -27.74
N VAL A 93 22.60 -14.26 -28.75
CA VAL A 93 21.80 -15.41 -29.18
C VAL A 93 22.28 -15.87 -30.56
N ASP A 94 22.53 -17.17 -30.69
CA ASP A 94 22.92 -17.83 -31.94
C ASP A 94 24.13 -17.17 -32.65
N GLY A 95 25.03 -16.60 -31.85
CA GLY A 95 26.29 -16.03 -32.33
C GLY A 95 26.16 -14.71 -33.09
N GLY A 96 24.95 -14.16 -33.29
CA GLY A 96 24.76 -12.99 -34.15
C GLY A 96 23.83 -11.91 -33.62
N LEU A 97 22.82 -12.25 -32.81
CA LEU A 97 21.89 -11.27 -32.25
C LEU A 97 22.38 -10.88 -30.86
N GLU A 98 22.37 -9.59 -30.52
CA GLU A 98 22.75 -9.11 -29.20
C GLU A 98 21.70 -8.19 -28.57
N MET A 99 21.59 -8.26 -27.25
CA MET A 99 20.84 -7.34 -26.41
C MET A 99 21.69 -6.99 -25.18
N LYS A 100 21.58 -5.74 -24.71
CA LYS A 100 22.32 -5.24 -23.55
C LYS A 100 21.35 -4.59 -22.58
N GLN A 101 21.57 -4.81 -21.30
CA GLN A 101 20.80 -4.20 -20.23
C GLN A 101 21.70 -3.94 -19.02
N VAL A 102 21.50 -2.80 -18.37
CA VAL A 102 22.29 -2.41 -17.21
C VAL A 102 21.58 -2.86 -15.93
N ILE A 103 22.36 -3.43 -15.03
CA ILE A 103 21.98 -3.71 -13.64
C ILE A 103 22.79 -2.79 -12.73
N THR A 104 22.13 -2.23 -11.72
CA THR A 104 22.79 -1.48 -10.65
C THR A 104 22.87 -2.36 -9.40
N VAL A 105 24.09 -2.64 -8.96
CA VAL A 105 24.36 -3.36 -7.71
C VAL A 105 24.75 -2.32 -6.67
N HIS A 106 23.86 -2.09 -5.73
CA HIS A 106 24.14 -1.26 -4.57
C HIS A 106 25.00 -2.05 -3.59
N LYS A 107 25.82 -1.31 -2.84
CA LYS A 107 26.51 -1.90 -1.71
C LYS A 107 25.46 -2.38 -0.72
N SER A 108 25.56 -3.63 -0.27
CA SER A 108 24.71 -4.11 0.81
C SER A 108 24.85 -3.16 1.98
N ARG A 109 23.72 -2.76 2.57
CA ARG A 109 23.72 -1.86 3.74
C ARG A 109 24.53 -2.41 4.91
N ASP A 110 24.83 -3.71 4.89
CA ASP A 110 25.64 -4.40 5.90
C ASP A 110 27.16 -4.39 5.57
N ASP A 111 27.59 -3.99 4.36
CA ASP A 111 28.99 -4.08 3.90
C ASP A 111 29.78 -2.75 3.95
N TYR A 112 29.26 -1.68 4.56
CA TYR A 112 30.18 -0.60 4.97
C TYR A 112 31.20 -1.20 5.95
N GLY A 113 32.48 -1.25 5.58
CA GLY A 113 33.50 -2.00 6.30
C GLY A 113 33.66 -1.55 7.74
N SER A 114 33.52 -2.51 8.66
CA SER A 114 34.31 -2.72 9.88
C SER A 114 33.52 -3.69 10.77
N ASP A 115 33.95 -4.94 10.84
CA ASP A 115 33.48 -5.94 11.82
C ASP A 115 33.86 -5.56 13.28
N GLU A 116 34.27 -4.31 13.50
CA GLU A 116 34.80 -3.76 14.75
C GLU A 116 33.92 -2.64 15.32
N LEU A 117 33.07 -1.99 14.51
CA LEU A 117 32.23 -0.89 14.97
C LEU A 117 30.83 -1.37 15.33
N VAL A 118 30.37 -0.94 16.49
CA VAL A 118 28.98 -1.12 16.91
C VAL A 118 28.06 -0.27 16.04
N ARG A 119 26.94 -0.87 15.61
CA ARG A 119 25.91 -0.21 14.79
C ARG A 119 24.53 -0.58 15.28
N MET A 120 23.55 0.20 14.87
CA MET A 120 22.15 -0.14 15.01
C MET A 120 21.40 -0.07 13.69
N LYS A 121 20.32 -0.85 13.60
CA LYS A 121 19.33 -0.79 12.53
C LYS A 121 17.94 -0.66 13.17
N ALA A 122 17.19 0.32 12.68
CA ALA A 122 15.83 0.60 13.08
C ALA A 122 15.09 1.27 11.91
N PRO A 123 13.76 1.18 11.83
CA PRO A 123 13.00 1.94 10.86
C PRO A 123 13.13 3.45 11.11
N ALA A 124 13.02 4.25 10.04
CA ALA A 124 13.04 5.71 10.14
C ALA A 124 11.70 6.27 10.65
N THR A 125 10.62 5.52 10.50
CA THR A 125 9.25 5.92 10.84
C THR A 125 8.50 4.74 11.46
N ALA A 126 7.62 5.00 12.42
CA ALA A 126 6.67 4.02 12.97
C ALA A 126 5.37 4.72 13.42
N PHE A 127 4.32 3.96 13.71
CA PHE A 127 3.10 4.51 14.31
C PHE A 127 3.15 4.47 15.84
N GLN A 128 2.44 5.41 16.45
CA GLN A 128 2.17 5.42 17.89
C GLN A 128 1.61 4.05 18.33
N GLY A 129 2.14 3.49 19.41
CA GLY A 129 1.75 2.19 19.94
C GLY A 129 2.22 0.98 19.13
N GLU A 130 2.87 1.17 17.98
CA GLU A 130 3.47 0.09 17.20
C GLU A 130 4.71 -0.47 17.89
N ILE A 131 4.85 -1.81 17.93
CA ILE A 131 6.04 -2.47 18.45
C ILE A 131 7.15 -2.41 17.39
N VAL A 132 8.14 -1.56 17.64
CA VAL A 132 9.31 -1.37 16.77
C VAL A 132 10.43 -2.30 17.19
N SER A 133 11.03 -2.99 16.22
CA SER A 133 12.22 -3.83 16.44
C SER A 133 13.51 -3.05 16.15
N PHE A 134 14.37 -2.97 17.14
CA PHE A 134 15.71 -2.40 17.04
C PHE A 134 16.73 -3.54 17.01
N LYS A 135 17.78 -3.38 16.20
CA LYS A 135 18.83 -4.40 16.07
C LYS A 135 20.21 -3.81 16.26
N GLY A 136 20.97 -4.37 17.18
CA GLY A 136 22.37 -4.04 17.43
C GLY A 136 23.31 -4.99 16.68
N TYR A 137 24.36 -4.43 16.06
CA TYR A 137 25.39 -5.17 15.34
C TYR A 137 26.79 -4.78 15.83
N GLY A 138 27.76 -5.68 15.66
CA GLY A 138 29.16 -5.47 16.03
C GLY A 138 29.58 -6.25 17.28
N PRO A 139 30.90 -6.26 17.58
CA PRO A 139 31.45 -7.04 18.69
C PRO A 139 31.17 -6.33 20.02
N SER A 140 30.13 -6.76 20.73
CA SER A 140 29.76 -6.19 22.04
C SER A 140 29.12 -7.25 22.94
N LYS A 141 29.44 -7.21 24.23
CA LYS A 141 28.87 -8.03 25.30
C LYS A 141 27.76 -7.30 26.03
N GLU A 142 27.80 -5.97 26.06
CA GLU A 142 26.75 -5.15 26.65
C GLU A 142 26.11 -4.22 25.60
N TRP A 143 24.81 -3.98 25.78
CA TRP A 143 24.02 -3.05 24.98
C TRP A 143 23.27 -2.14 25.95
N ARG A 144 23.19 -0.85 25.65
CA ARG A 144 22.44 0.13 26.44
C ARG A 144 21.69 1.03 25.48
N TRP A 145 20.40 0.78 25.36
CA TRP A 145 19.48 1.52 24.51
C TRP A 145 18.78 2.60 25.30
N GLN A 146 18.71 3.80 24.73
CA GLN A 146 17.88 4.90 25.18
C GLN A 146 16.99 5.29 24.00
N PHE A 147 15.67 5.22 24.15
CA PHE A 147 14.73 5.49 23.06
C PHE A 147 14.30 6.96 22.98
N GLY A 148 14.76 7.79 23.93
CA GLY A 148 14.62 9.24 23.86
C GLY A 148 13.36 9.82 24.53
N GLU A 149 12.47 8.99 25.08
CA GLU A 149 11.30 9.46 25.86
C GLU A 149 11.70 9.96 27.26
N SER A 150 12.65 9.26 27.90
CA SER A 150 12.95 9.42 29.33
C SER A 150 14.39 9.90 29.60
N GLY A 151 15.27 9.80 28.60
CA GLY A 151 16.71 10.05 28.73
C GLY A 151 17.47 9.02 29.59
N ILE A 152 16.83 7.91 29.96
CA ILE A 152 17.45 6.80 30.70
C ILE A 152 17.71 5.59 29.80
N VAL A 153 18.40 4.57 30.33
CA VAL A 153 18.58 3.29 29.63
C VAL A 153 17.32 2.45 29.77
N ASP A 154 16.61 2.26 28.66
CA ASP A 154 15.34 1.54 28.58
C ASP A 154 15.54 0.03 28.35
N SER A 155 16.62 -0.37 27.65
CA SER A 155 16.91 -1.79 27.42
C SER A 155 18.40 -2.13 27.39
N ARG A 156 18.71 -3.39 27.75
CA ARG A 156 20.05 -3.97 27.71
C ARG A 156 20.19 -5.18 26.78
N GLU A 157 19.15 -5.49 26.02
CA GLU A 157 19.17 -6.56 25.04
C GLU A 157 19.85 -6.10 23.74
N GLN A 158 20.44 -7.03 23.00
CA GLN A 158 21.03 -6.70 21.70
C GLN A 158 19.97 -6.28 20.66
N ASN A 159 18.81 -6.93 20.68
CA ASN A 159 17.72 -6.71 19.73
C ASN A 159 16.40 -6.41 20.47
N PRO A 160 16.25 -5.25 21.10
CA PRO A 160 15.07 -4.95 21.89
C PRO A 160 13.86 -4.62 21.01
N LEU A 161 12.68 -4.82 21.58
CA LEU A 161 11.41 -4.32 21.07
C LEU A 161 10.97 -3.13 21.91
N TYR A 162 10.47 -2.07 21.27
CA TYR A 162 10.02 -0.87 21.96
C TYR A 162 8.84 -0.21 21.23
N ALA A 163 7.92 0.39 21.97
CA ALA A 163 6.75 1.07 21.41
C ALA A 163 6.64 2.47 22.02
N TYR A 164 6.48 3.47 21.15
CA TYR A 164 6.37 4.87 21.56
C TYR A 164 4.91 5.22 21.87
N THR A 165 4.72 5.91 22.99
CA THR A 165 3.37 6.22 23.49
C THR A 165 2.81 7.50 22.91
N GLU A 166 3.66 8.44 22.49
CA GLU A 166 3.27 9.71 21.92
C GLU A 166 3.87 9.90 20.52
N PRO A 167 3.18 10.60 19.59
CA PRO A 167 3.76 11.00 18.32
C PRO A 167 4.87 12.03 18.51
N GLY A 168 5.90 12.00 17.66
CA GLY A 168 7.02 12.91 17.75
C GLY A 168 8.28 12.41 17.08
N ILE A 169 9.31 13.23 17.08
CA ILE A 169 10.64 12.85 16.58
C ILE A 169 11.50 12.49 17.79
N TYR A 170 11.98 11.26 17.82
CA TYR A 170 12.81 10.73 18.90
C TYR A 170 14.22 10.43 18.41
N GLU A 171 15.19 10.69 19.29
CA GLU A 171 16.58 10.33 19.07
C GLU A 171 16.91 9.07 19.90
N VAL A 172 17.13 7.96 19.19
CA VAL A 172 17.54 6.69 19.77
C VAL A 172 19.06 6.66 19.89
N LEU A 173 19.54 6.32 21.08
CA LEU A 173 20.94 6.21 21.41
C LEU A 173 21.29 4.77 21.77
N LEU A 174 22.32 4.23 21.11
CA LEU A 174 22.92 2.96 21.47
C LEU A 174 24.34 3.20 22.00
N THR A 175 24.58 2.81 23.24
CA THR A 175 25.91 2.80 23.88
C THR A 175 26.30 1.38 24.24
N THR A 176 27.57 1.05 24.08
CA THR A 176 28.17 -0.22 24.53
C THR A 176 29.48 0.01 25.26
N GLU A 177 30.13 -1.06 25.72
CA GLU A 177 31.46 -0.96 26.33
C GLU A 177 32.56 -0.54 25.34
N ASN A 178 32.35 -0.76 24.04
CA ASN A 178 33.34 -0.50 23.00
C ASN A 178 33.10 0.86 22.29
N THR A 179 32.02 1.57 22.60
CA THR A 179 31.71 2.87 22.01
C THR A 179 32.19 4.03 22.87
N GLN A 180 33.05 4.90 22.34
CA GLN A 180 33.45 6.16 22.99
C GLN A 180 32.29 7.18 23.04
N TYR A 181 31.42 7.17 22.03
CA TYR A 181 30.23 8.02 21.91
C TYR A 181 29.04 7.16 21.45
N PRO A 182 27.80 7.51 21.82
CA PRO A 182 26.63 6.73 21.43
C PRO A 182 26.42 6.78 19.91
N VAL A 183 26.05 5.63 19.34
CA VAL A 183 25.47 5.56 17.99
C VAL A 183 24.10 6.21 18.05
N ARG A 184 23.73 7.02 17.06
CA ARG A 184 22.48 7.81 17.02
C ARG A 184 21.62 7.39 15.84
N HIS A 185 20.31 7.30 16.07
CA HIS A 185 19.29 7.05 15.04
C HIS A 185 18.07 7.91 15.33
N THR A 186 17.54 8.59 14.32
CA THR A 186 16.31 9.38 14.46
C THR A 186 15.13 8.57 13.94
N ILE A 187 14.08 8.50 14.75
CA ILE A 187 12.80 7.87 14.36
C ILE A 187 11.67 8.88 14.52
N GLU A 188 10.81 8.96 13.51
CA GLU A 188 9.58 9.74 13.54
C GLU A 188 8.39 8.82 13.86
N ILE A 189 7.67 9.15 14.93
CA ILE A 189 6.48 8.45 15.38
C ILE A 189 5.28 9.23 14.92
N LEU A 190 4.56 8.64 13.98
CA LEU A 190 3.33 9.19 13.43
C LEU A 190 2.15 8.84 14.35
N PRO A 191 1.16 9.73 14.49
CA PRO A 191 -0.07 9.37 15.19
C PRO A 191 -0.73 8.18 14.50
N GLN A 192 -1.18 7.21 15.30
CA GLN A 192 -2.04 6.17 14.77
C GLN A 192 -3.41 6.80 14.51
N TYR A 193 -3.84 6.85 13.24
CA TYR A 193 -5.19 7.29 12.91
C TYR A 193 -6.18 6.34 13.58
N THR A 194 -6.92 6.86 14.56
CA THR A 194 -8.18 6.25 14.96
C THR A 194 -9.16 6.44 13.79
N GLU A 195 -10.02 5.46 13.53
CA GLU A 195 -11.02 5.45 12.43
C GLU A 195 -11.98 6.67 12.39
N ASN A 196 -11.80 7.66 13.25
CA ASN A 196 -12.64 8.84 13.35
C ASN A 196 -12.14 10.07 12.57
N ASP A 197 -11.07 9.95 11.78
CA ASP A 197 -10.57 11.03 10.90
C ASP A 197 -10.91 10.79 9.43
N SER A 198 -12.18 10.47 9.17
CA SER A 198 -12.70 10.50 7.81
C SER A 198 -12.92 11.95 7.39
N THR A 199 -12.25 12.40 6.33
CA THR A 199 -12.57 13.65 5.61
C THR A 199 -13.87 13.55 4.80
N ASP A 200 -14.58 12.41 4.87
CA ASP A 200 -15.88 12.26 4.26
C ASP A 200 -16.90 13.13 5.01
N VAL A 201 -17.39 14.16 4.32
CA VAL A 201 -18.41 15.10 4.81
C VAL A 201 -19.61 14.34 5.41
N LEU A 202 -19.98 13.19 4.84
CA LEU A 202 -21.11 12.39 5.32
C LEU A 202 -20.83 11.75 6.68
N VAL A 203 -19.59 11.31 6.92
CA VAL A 203 -19.19 10.72 8.22
C VAL A 203 -19.16 11.79 9.31
N ILE A 204 -18.64 12.98 9.01
CA ILE A 204 -18.64 14.12 9.95
C ILE A 204 -20.08 14.48 10.34
N ILE A 205 -20.99 14.56 9.35
CA ILE A 205 -22.41 14.83 9.59
C ILE A 205 -23.03 13.72 10.43
N GLY A 206 -22.77 12.45 10.09
CA GLY A 206 -23.25 11.28 10.85
C GLY A 206 -22.83 11.34 12.32
N ASN A 207 -21.56 11.66 12.59
CA ASN A 207 -21.02 11.79 13.94
C ASN A 207 -21.68 12.92 14.75
N ASP A 208 -21.87 14.11 14.17
CA ASP A 208 -22.53 15.22 14.87
C ASP A 208 -24.00 14.88 15.19
N ILE A 209 -24.70 14.24 14.24
CA ILE A 209 -26.08 13.77 14.46
C ILE A 209 -26.11 12.71 15.57
N ARG A 210 -25.19 11.73 15.54
CA ARG A 210 -25.07 10.68 16.57
C ARG A 210 -24.93 11.27 17.97
N GLU A 211 -24.07 12.26 18.16
CA GLU A 211 -23.88 12.92 19.47
C GLU A 211 -25.15 13.62 19.96
N HIS A 212 -25.87 14.28 19.05
CA HIS A 212 -27.13 14.96 19.37
C HIS A 212 -28.25 13.97 19.69
N LEU A 213 -28.32 12.83 18.99
CA LEU A 213 -29.25 11.75 19.32
C LEU A 213 -28.92 11.11 20.67
N GLN A 214 -27.63 10.84 20.94
CA GLN A 214 -27.19 10.32 22.23
C GLN A 214 -27.49 11.29 23.38
N ALA A 215 -27.33 12.60 23.16
CA ALA A 215 -27.71 13.63 24.12
C ALA A 215 -29.21 13.60 24.47
N ILE A 216 -30.09 13.34 23.49
CA ILE A 216 -31.53 13.14 23.74
C ILE A 216 -31.74 11.92 24.61
N VAL A 217 -31.07 10.79 24.32
CA VAL A 217 -31.14 9.57 25.12
C VAL A 217 -30.66 9.80 26.55
N ASP A 218 -29.58 10.54 26.75
CA ASP A 218 -29.01 10.85 28.06
C ASP A 218 -29.89 11.81 28.89
N GLY A 219 -30.90 12.41 28.25
CA GLY A 219 -31.91 13.25 28.89
C GLY A 219 -31.52 14.74 28.92
N LYS A 220 -30.61 15.18 28.05
CA LYS A 220 -30.38 16.61 27.80
C LYS A 220 -31.62 17.26 27.16
N PRO A 221 -31.74 18.60 27.13
CA PRO A 221 -32.94 19.27 26.63
C PRO A 221 -33.31 18.86 25.19
N PHE A 222 -34.44 18.16 25.06
CA PHE A 222 -34.89 17.58 23.80
C PHE A 222 -34.94 18.58 22.64
N ASN A 223 -35.62 19.73 22.85
CA ASN A 223 -35.81 20.73 21.79
C ASN A 223 -34.49 21.31 21.28
N THR A 224 -33.45 21.39 22.12
CA THR A 224 -32.14 21.91 21.72
C THR A 224 -31.51 20.99 20.68
N HIS A 225 -31.42 19.70 20.98
CA HIS A 225 -30.75 18.74 20.10
C HIS A 225 -31.59 18.36 18.87
N TYR A 226 -32.91 18.21 19.05
CA TYR A 226 -33.84 17.93 17.95
C TYR A 226 -33.84 19.07 16.91
N ASN A 227 -34.03 20.32 17.35
CA ASN A 227 -34.09 21.45 16.41
C ASN A 227 -32.74 21.75 15.76
N TYR A 228 -31.63 21.44 16.43
CA TYR A 228 -30.30 21.55 15.85
C TYR A 228 -30.16 20.65 14.62
N ILE A 229 -30.44 19.34 14.77
CA ILE A 229 -30.35 18.39 13.65
C ILE A 229 -31.33 18.78 12.54
N LEU A 230 -32.57 19.09 12.92
CA LEU A 230 -33.65 19.44 11.98
C LEU A 230 -33.27 20.62 11.09
N LYS A 231 -32.72 21.69 11.68
CA LYS A 231 -32.37 22.92 10.96
C LYS A 231 -31.06 22.78 10.20
N LYS A 232 -30.05 22.12 10.78
CA LYS A 232 -28.69 22.07 10.24
C LYS A 232 -28.54 21.06 9.11
N TYR A 233 -29.24 19.92 9.20
CA TYR A 233 -29.01 18.79 8.29
C TYR A 233 -30.26 18.32 7.54
N LEU A 234 -31.46 18.52 8.09
CA LEU A 234 -32.71 18.02 7.50
C LEU A 234 -33.50 19.10 6.77
N CYS A 235 -32.96 20.32 6.66
CA CYS A 235 -33.59 21.46 5.98
C CYS A 235 -35.02 21.75 6.49
N GLY A 236 -35.28 21.50 7.76
CA GLY A 236 -36.60 21.70 8.37
C GLY A 236 -37.61 20.57 8.15
N ASN A 237 -37.23 19.47 7.48
CA ASN A 237 -38.12 18.34 7.20
C ASN A 237 -38.05 17.27 8.30
N PRO A 238 -39.10 17.12 9.14
CA PRO A 238 -39.13 16.12 10.21
C PRO A 238 -39.51 14.70 9.72
N ASP A 239 -39.95 14.56 8.47
CA ASP A 239 -40.58 13.33 7.95
C ASP A 239 -39.59 12.41 7.22
N ILE A 240 -38.28 12.72 7.28
CA ILE A 240 -37.24 11.89 6.68
C ILE A 240 -37.18 10.49 7.32
N ALA A 241 -36.86 9.48 6.52
CA ALA A 241 -36.85 8.10 6.98
C ALA A 241 -35.64 7.82 7.89
N VAL A 242 -35.90 7.24 9.06
CA VAL A 242 -34.88 6.71 9.97
C VAL A 242 -35.01 5.19 10.03
N THR A 243 -34.00 4.49 9.51
CA THR A 243 -33.90 3.02 9.60
C THR A 243 -33.02 2.63 10.77
N VAL A 244 -33.57 1.90 11.74
CA VAL A 244 -32.88 1.47 12.96
C VAL A 244 -32.55 -0.01 12.89
N ASN A 245 -31.28 -0.36 13.13
CA ASN A 245 -30.75 -1.73 13.08
C ASN A 245 -31.23 -2.51 11.84
N ASN A 246 -31.13 -1.86 10.67
CA ASN A 246 -31.46 -2.38 9.33
C ASN A 246 -32.87 -2.94 9.11
N SER A 247 -33.82 -2.70 10.02
CA SER A 247 -35.14 -3.36 9.96
C SER A 247 -36.31 -2.48 10.37
N LYS A 248 -36.15 -1.62 11.37
CA LYS A 248 -37.24 -0.78 11.90
C LYS A 248 -37.22 0.58 11.23
N LYS A 249 -38.36 1.11 10.82
CA LYS A 249 -38.45 2.43 10.17
C LYS A 249 -39.39 3.36 10.93
N ASN A 250 -38.98 4.61 11.11
CA ASN A 250 -39.80 5.69 11.66
C ASN A 250 -39.48 6.98 10.89
N ASP A 251 -40.35 7.98 10.97
CA ASP A 251 -39.96 9.35 10.68
C ASP A 251 -39.03 9.89 11.78
N PHE A 252 -38.24 10.92 11.47
CA PHE A 252 -37.24 11.47 12.38
C PHE A 252 -37.84 12.03 13.67
N TYR A 253 -39.00 12.67 13.61
CA TYR A 253 -39.67 13.17 14.81
C TYR A 253 -40.09 12.04 15.75
N SER A 254 -40.79 11.02 15.22
CA SER A 254 -41.23 9.85 15.98
C SER A 254 -40.07 9.08 16.57
N TYR A 255 -38.97 8.93 15.82
CA TYR A 255 -37.75 8.31 16.31
C TYR A 255 -37.17 9.07 17.52
N CYS A 256 -37.01 10.40 17.41
CA CYS A 256 -36.47 11.23 18.50
C CYS A 256 -37.38 11.22 19.74
N GLN A 257 -38.71 11.22 19.58
CA GLN A 257 -39.64 11.08 20.70
C GLN A 257 -39.51 9.70 21.37
N GLY A 258 -39.32 8.64 20.58
CA GLY A 258 -39.00 7.31 21.08
C GLY A 258 -37.72 7.29 21.91
N LEU A 259 -36.67 7.98 21.45
CA LEU A 259 -35.42 8.12 22.20
C LEU A 259 -35.62 8.82 23.56
N LYS A 260 -36.41 9.90 23.57
CA LYS A 260 -36.71 10.68 24.78
C LYS A 260 -37.49 9.90 25.84
N ILE A 261 -38.42 9.04 25.41
CA ILE A 261 -39.39 8.39 26.30
C ILE A 261 -38.95 6.96 26.63
N ILE A 262 -38.71 6.15 25.60
CA ILE A 262 -38.54 4.69 25.70
C ILE A 262 -37.07 4.36 25.94
N ALA A 263 -36.17 4.98 25.18
CA ALA A 263 -34.74 4.65 25.17
C ALA A 263 -33.94 5.36 26.28
N ARG A 264 -34.57 6.29 27.00
CA ARG A 264 -33.91 7.25 27.91
C ARG A 264 -32.96 6.55 28.88
N ARG A 265 -31.67 6.88 28.79
CA ARG A 265 -30.53 6.33 29.56
C ARG A 265 -30.31 4.82 29.44
N LYS A 266 -31.09 4.13 28.61
CA LYS A 266 -31.03 2.69 28.39
C LYS A 266 -30.43 2.32 27.04
N THR A 267 -30.26 3.26 26.13
CA THR A 267 -29.77 2.99 24.78
C THR A 267 -28.46 3.72 24.52
N LEU A 268 -27.59 3.11 23.72
CA LEU A 268 -26.42 3.71 23.12
C LEU A 268 -26.63 3.79 21.62
N ILE A 269 -26.39 4.97 21.05
CA ILE A 269 -26.35 5.19 19.60
C ILE A 269 -24.91 4.92 19.17
N ASP A 270 -24.71 3.82 18.47
CA ASP A 270 -23.40 3.34 18.05
C ASP A 270 -22.92 4.13 16.85
N GLU A 271 -23.72 4.17 15.79
CA GLU A 271 -23.37 4.76 14.50
C GLU A 271 -24.59 5.39 13.83
N VAL A 272 -24.34 6.43 13.04
CA VAL A 272 -25.34 7.08 12.19
C VAL A 272 -24.73 7.28 10.81
N PHE A 273 -25.30 6.61 9.81
CA PHE A 273 -25.01 6.88 8.41
C PHE A 273 -26.08 7.79 7.83
N VAL A 274 -25.64 8.71 6.97
CA VAL A 274 -26.49 9.69 6.31
C VAL A 274 -26.51 9.44 4.81
N ASP A 275 -27.68 9.62 4.20
CA ASP A 275 -27.88 9.52 2.76
C ASP A 275 -28.55 10.82 2.27
N MET A 276 -27.89 11.50 1.33
CA MET A 276 -28.35 12.76 0.71
C MET A 276 -29.08 12.53 -0.63
N GLY A 277 -29.19 11.28 -1.09
CA GLY A 277 -29.76 10.88 -2.37
C GLY A 277 -28.82 11.12 -3.56
N ASP A 278 -29.31 10.82 -4.77
CA ASP A 278 -28.51 10.81 -6.02
C ASP A 278 -28.05 12.21 -6.50
N ASN A 279 -28.47 13.28 -5.84
CA ASN A 279 -28.11 14.65 -6.22
C ASN A 279 -27.04 15.19 -5.27
N LEU A 280 -25.78 15.13 -5.69
CA LEU A 280 -24.60 15.59 -4.94
C LEU A 280 -24.61 17.11 -4.60
N ASN A 281 -25.58 17.87 -5.12
CA ASN A 281 -25.81 19.27 -4.78
C ASN A 281 -26.86 19.48 -3.68
N ASN A 282 -27.49 18.41 -3.17
CA ASN A 282 -28.40 18.52 -2.04
C ASN A 282 -27.59 18.74 -0.76
N GLU A 283 -27.78 19.89 -0.12
CA GLU A 283 -27.22 20.17 1.21
C GLU A 283 -27.99 19.45 2.35
N CYS A 284 -29.05 18.72 2.01
CA CYS A 284 -29.99 18.13 2.96
C CYS A 284 -29.87 16.60 3.02
N VAL A 285 -29.85 16.05 4.23
CA VAL A 285 -29.93 14.61 4.46
C VAL A 285 -31.38 14.14 4.28
N MET A 286 -31.56 13.09 3.48
CA MET A 286 -32.86 12.55 3.07
C MET A 286 -33.23 11.28 3.84
N GLN A 287 -32.23 10.53 4.31
CA GLN A 287 -32.42 9.32 5.10
C GLN A 287 -31.30 9.13 6.12
N LEU A 288 -31.65 8.57 7.28
CA LEU A 288 -30.72 8.17 8.33
C LEU A 288 -30.76 6.65 8.51
N MET A 289 -29.59 6.02 8.64
CA MET A 289 -29.45 4.66 9.13
C MET A 289 -28.77 4.71 10.50
N VAL A 290 -29.44 4.21 11.52
CA VAL A 290 -28.97 4.29 12.91
C VAL A 290 -28.75 2.90 13.47
N THR A 291 -27.54 2.65 13.95
CA THR A 291 -27.21 1.45 14.72
C THR A 291 -27.25 1.81 16.20
N GLN A 292 -27.99 1.04 16.99
CA GLN A 292 -28.12 1.26 18.42
C GLN A 292 -28.33 -0.05 19.19
N HIS A 293 -27.90 -0.07 20.45
CA HIS A 293 -28.14 -1.19 21.36
C HIS A 293 -28.58 -0.73 22.75
N GLU A 294 -29.18 -1.64 23.52
CA GLU A 294 -29.52 -1.37 24.92
C GLU A 294 -28.31 -1.59 25.82
N ARG A 295 -28.05 -0.65 26.74
CA ARG A 295 -27.14 -0.85 27.85
C ARG A 295 -27.71 -1.97 28.72
N PHE A 296 -27.09 -3.15 28.68
CA PHE A 296 -27.40 -4.20 29.64
C PHE A 296 -27.11 -3.67 31.03
N SER A 297 -28.14 -3.55 31.87
CA SER A 297 -27.91 -3.30 33.28
C SER A 297 -27.20 -4.52 33.84
N GLU A 298 -25.98 -4.37 34.34
CA GLU A 298 -25.43 -5.32 35.30
C GLU A 298 -26.48 -5.50 36.40
N SER A 299 -27.11 -6.66 36.45
CA SER A 299 -27.91 -7.03 37.60
C SER A 299 -26.93 -7.09 38.77
N LYS A 300 -26.99 -6.12 39.67
CA LYS A 300 -26.39 -6.27 41.01
C LYS A 300 -27.02 -7.52 41.63
N LYS A 301 -26.25 -8.60 41.65
CA LYS A 301 -26.39 -9.68 42.63
C LYS A 301 -25.82 -9.21 43.95
#